data_AF-A0A5N7ZJR6-F1
#
_entry.id   AF-A0A5N7ZJR6-F1
#
_cell.length_a   1.000
_cell.length_b   1.000
_cell.length_c   1.000
_cell.angle_alpha   90.00
_cell.angle_beta   90.00
_cell.angle_gamma   90.00
#
_symmetry.space_group_name_H-M   'P 1'
#
loop_
_entity.id
_entity.type
_entity.pdbx_description
1 polymer ?
#
loop_
_entity_poly.entity_id
_entity_poly.type
_entity_poly.pdbx_seq_one_letter_code
_entity_poly.pdbx_strand_id
1 'polypeptide(L)'
;AGDPKQATIRELVMRGFLINTMNPKGTVFLLAVVPQFVDTALPLTPQYAALAGTLAFTDLVAMGIYTLLAARVLRLLRSARHIRWMNRTFGSLFILAGVFLASFRRHS
;
A
#
# COMPACT_ATOMS: atom_id res chain seq x y z
N ALA A 1 -35.23 -0.93 3.17
CA ALA A 1 -33.78 -1.18 3.27
C ALA A 1 -33.08 -0.16 2.39
N GLY A 2 -32.34 0.78 2.98
CA GLY A 2 -31.72 1.88 2.23
C GLY A 2 -30.51 1.39 1.45
N ASP A 3 -30.49 1.69 0.15
CA ASP A 3 -29.34 1.52 -0.73
C ASP A 3 -28.11 2.22 -0.11
N PRO A 4 -26.94 1.58 0.05
CA PRO A 4 -25.77 2.24 0.60
C PRO A 4 -25.46 3.47 -0.27
N LYS A 5 -25.69 4.67 0.29
CA LYS A 5 -25.34 5.94 -0.37
C LYS A 5 -23.88 5.84 -0.81
N GLN A 6 -23.64 5.80 -2.11
CA GLN A 6 -22.30 5.78 -2.66
C GLN A 6 -21.56 7.02 -2.13
N ALA A 7 -20.44 6.80 -1.44
CA ALA A 7 -19.65 7.87 -0.87
C ALA A 7 -19.24 8.85 -1.96
N THR A 8 -19.37 10.15 -1.69
CA THR A 8 -18.98 11.18 -2.68
C THR A 8 -17.46 11.15 -2.91
N ILE A 9 -16.98 11.62 -4.06
CA ILE A 9 -15.53 11.73 -4.33
C ILE A 9 -14.83 12.50 -3.20
N ARG A 10 -15.46 13.59 -2.72
CA ARG A 10 -14.95 14.39 -1.61
C ARG A 10 -14.80 13.57 -0.32
N GLU A 11 -15.77 12.73 -0.02
CA GLU A 11 -15.74 11.85 1.14
C GLU A 11 -14.65 10.77 1.03
N LEU A 12 -14.49 10.17 -0.15
CA LEU A 12 -13.42 9.20 -0.42
C LEU A 12 -12.03 9.83 -0.30
N VAL A 13 -11.83 11.02 -0.88
CA VAL A 13 -10.57 11.77 -0.78
C VAL A 13 -10.28 12.16 0.66
N MET A 14 -11.26 12.71 1.38
CA MET A 14 -11.09 13.11 2.77
C MET A 14 -10.78 11.90 3.68
N ARG A 15 -11.48 10.80 3.47
CA ARG A 15 -11.23 9.55 4.21
C ARG A 15 -9.84 9.00 3.93
N GLY A 16 -9.43 8.96 2.66
CA GLY A 16 -8.09 8.53 2.27
C GLY A 16 -7.00 9.42 2.88
N PHE A 17 -7.19 10.73 2.84
CA PHE A 17 -6.29 11.70 3.45
C PHE A 17 -6.18 11.49 4.97
N LEU A 18 -7.30 11.35 5.67
CA LEU A 18 -7.30 11.11 7.12
C LEU A 18 -6.62 9.79 7.47
N ILE A 19 -6.91 8.71 6.75
CA ILE A 19 -6.27 7.40 6.97
C ILE A 19 -4.77 7.49 6.77
N ASN A 20 -4.32 8.17 5.72
CA ASN A 20 -2.90 8.29 5.40
C ASN A 20 -2.16 9.18 6.43
N THR A 21 -2.71 10.35 6.75
CA THR A 21 -2.14 11.27 7.75
C THR A 21 -2.05 10.64 9.15
N MET A 22 -3.03 9.80 9.51
CA MET A 22 -3.01 9.07 10.79
C MET A 22 -2.10 7.83 10.78
N ASN A 23 -1.57 7.44 9.62
CA ASN A 23 -0.62 6.35 9.50
C ASN A 23 0.82 6.91 9.57
N PRO A 24 1.52 6.79 10.72
CA PRO A 24 2.83 7.40 10.89
C PRO A 24 3.90 6.73 10.03
N LYS A 25 3.65 5.55 9.43
CA LYS A 25 4.66 4.79 8.71
C LYS A 25 5.25 5.59 7.54
N GLY A 26 4.40 6.26 6.77
CA GLY A 26 4.83 7.10 5.65
C GLY A 26 5.65 8.29 6.12
N THR A 27 5.16 9.00 7.13
CA THR A 27 5.85 10.16 7.71
C THR A 27 7.20 9.78 8.33
N VAL A 28 7.25 8.70 9.12
CA VAL A 28 8.50 8.20 9.73
C VAL A 28 9.51 7.79 8.66
N PHE A 29 9.06 7.11 7.61
CA PHE A 29 9.92 6.78 6.47
C PHE A 29 10.49 8.04 5.80
N LEU A 30 9.65 9.03 5.51
CA LEU A 30 10.09 10.30 4.91
C LEU A 30 11.08 11.04 5.81
N LEU A 31 10.81 11.13 7.12
CA LEU A 31 11.72 11.75 8.07
C LEU A 31 13.08 11.04 8.14
N ALA A 32 13.13 9.73 7.91
CA ALA A 32 14.38 8.98 7.87
C ALA A 32 15.15 9.15 6.55
N VAL A 33 14.44 9.28 5.42
CA VAL A 33 15.00 9.30 4.07
C VAL A 33 15.39 10.72 3.65
N VAL A 34 14.48 11.69 3.77
CA VAL A 34 14.66 13.05 3.24
C VAL A 34 15.97 13.73 3.68
N PRO A 35 16.38 13.70 4.97
CA PRO A 35 17.60 14.35 5.41
C PRO A 35 18.87 13.81 4.74
N GLN A 36 18.85 12.59 4.21
CA GLN A 36 19.99 11.96 3.55
C GLN A 36 20.24 12.52 2.13
N PHE A 37 19.24 13.20 1.55
CA PHE A 37 19.28 13.70 0.17
C PHE A 37 19.26 15.23 0.07
N VAL A 38 19.27 15.94 1.21
CA VAL A 38 19.18 17.40 1.25
C VAL A 38 20.48 17.98 1.81
N ASP A 39 21.03 18.96 1.08
CA ASP A 39 22.11 19.82 1.57
C ASP A 39 21.50 21.13 2.09
N THR A 40 21.69 21.40 3.38
CA THR A 40 21.17 22.60 4.06
C THR A 40 21.95 23.87 3.73
N ALA A 41 23.12 23.77 3.10
CA ALA A 41 23.89 24.91 2.62
C ALA A 41 23.36 25.48 1.30
N LEU A 42 22.50 24.74 0.59
CA LEU A 42 21.93 25.11 -0.71
C LEU A 42 20.44 25.48 -0.58
N PRO A 43 19.85 26.18 -1.57
CA PRO A 43 18.43 26.46 -1.58
C PRO A 43 17.58 25.18 -1.45
N LEU A 44 16.72 25.14 -0.44
CA LEU A 44 15.96 23.93 -0.08
C LEU A 44 14.76 23.67 -1.01
N THR A 45 14.09 24.71 -1.47
CA THR A 45 12.88 24.60 -2.31
C THR A 45 13.06 23.71 -3.54
N PRO A 46 14.10 23.90 -4.40
CA PRO A 46 14.28 23.04 -5.57
C PRO A 46 14.63 21.59 -5.19
N GLN A 47 15.35 21.38 -4.09
CA GLN A 47 15.69 20.03 -3.60
C GLN A 47 14.44 19.29 -3.14
N TYR A 48 13.60 19.92 -2.32
CA TYR A 48 12.33 19.33 -1.89
C TYR A 48 11.36 19.12 -3.05
N ALA A 49 11.30 20.03 -4.02
CA ALA A 49 10.47 19.85 -5.21
C ALA A 49 10.93 18.64 -6.03
N ALA A 50 12.24 18.46 -6.22
CA ALA A 50 12.78 17.29 -6.91
C ALA A 50 12.51 15.98 -6.14
N LEU A 51 12.70 15.97 -4.82
CA LEU A 51 12.40 14.81 -3.98
C LEU A 51 10.90 14.46 -4.00
N ALA A 52 10.02 15.44 -3.81
CA ALA A 52 8.58 15.23 -3.88
C ALA A 52 8.14 14.72 -5.26
N GLY A 53 8.67 15.31 -6.32
CA GLY A 53 8.36 14.92 -7.70
C GLY A 53 8.81 13.49 -8.03
N THR A 54 10.04 13.13 -7.67
CA THR A 54 10.58 11.77 -7.92
C THR A 54 9.87 10.71 -7.09
N LEU A 55 9.57 10.99 -5.82
CA LEU A 55 8.79 10.08 -4.96
C LEU A 55 7.37 9.89 -5.50
N ALA A 56 6.67 10.99 -5.82
CA ALA A 56 5.31 10.93 -6.36
C ALA A 56 5.25 10.21 -7.71
N PHE A 57 6.21 10.48 -8.61
CA PHE A 57 6.30 9.78 -9.89
C PHE A 57 6.51 8.28 -9.71
N THR A 58 7.47 7.90 -8.87
CA THR A 58 7.80 6.49 -8.62
C THR A 58 6.61 5.76 -7.98
N ASP A 59 5.95 6.38 -7.01
CA ASP A 59 4.75 5.83 -6.37
C ASP A 59 3.61 5.66 -7.38
N LEU A 60 3.35 6.68 -8.20
CA LEU A 60 2.32 6.63 -9.24
C LEU A 60 2.58 5.51 -10.25
N VAL A 61 3.83 5.34 -10.70
CA VAL A 61 4.21 4.29 -11.64
C VAL A 61 4.04 2.92 -10.99
N ALA A 62 4.57 2.73 -9.78
CA ALA A 62 4.49 1.46 -9.06
C ALA A 62 3.03 1.06 -8.78
N MET A 63 2.23 1.98 -8.24
CA MET A 63 0.82 1.76 -7.93
C MET A 63 -0.03 1.63 -9.20
N GLY A 64 0.30 2.35 -10.27
CA GLY A 64 -0.34 2.22 -11.58
C GLY A 64 -0.14 0.83 -12.17
N ILE A 65 1.10 0.35 -12.22
CA ILE A 65 1.41 -1.02 -12.67
C ILE A 65 0.68 -2.04 -11.80
N TYR A 66 0.76 -1.90 -10.48
CA TYR A 66 0.07 -2.78 -9.55
C TYR A 66 -1.45 -2.81 -9.80
N THR A 67 -2.07 -1.65 -9.97
CA THR A 67 -3.52 -1.52 -10.21
C THR A 67 -3.93 -2.16 -11.52
N LEU A 68 -3.16 -1.96 -12.59
CA LEU A 68 -3.43 -2.57 -13.91
C LEU A 68 -3.32 -4.10 -13.85
N LEU A 69 -2.28 -4.62 -13.18
CA LEU A 69 -2.10 -6.05 -12.96
C LEU A 69 -3.23 -6.62 -12.11
N ALA A 70 -3.58 -5.96 -11.02
CA ALA A 70 -4.68 -6.37 -10.15
C ALA A 70 -6.01 -6.40 -10.91
N ALA A 71 -6.31 -5.39 -11.72
CA ALA A 71 -7.51 -5.37 -12.55
C ALA A 71 -7.54 -6.53 -13.56
N ARG A 72 -6.38 -6.89 -14.14
CA ARG A 72 -6.27 -8.03 -15.06
C ARG A 72 -6.53 -9.35 -14.35
N VAL A 73 -5.92 -9.55 -13.17
CA VAL A 73 -6.13 -10.73 -12.33
C VAL A 73 -7.59 -10.82 -11.89
N LEU A 74 -8.19 -9.72 -11.45
CA LEU A 74 -9.59 -9.69 -11.01
C LEU A 74 -10.56 -10.05 -12.16
N ARG A 75 -10.25 -9.65 -13.40
CA ARG A 75 -11.00 -10.09 -14.59
C ARG A 75 -10.91 -11.60 -14.84
N LEU A 76 -9.75 -12.21 -14.58
CA LEU A 76 -9.54 -13.67 -14.71
C LEU A 76 -10.24 -14.45 -13.57
N LEU A 77 -10.31 -13.85 -12.38
CA LEU A 77 -10.94 -14.42 -11.18
C LEU A 77 -12.47 -14.26 -11.14
N ARG A 78 -13.14 -14.00 -12.26
CA ARG A 78 -14.61 -13.85 -12.31
C ARG A 78 -15.40 -15.11 -11.99
N SER A 79 -14.79 -16.29 -12.02
CA SER A 79 -15.44 -17.54 -11.64
C SER A 79 -15.32 -17.80 -10.14
N ALA A 80 -16.44 -18.13 -9.49
CA ALA A 80 -16.49 -18.55 -8.09
C ALA A 80 -15.53 -19.72 -7.78
N ARG A 81 -15.20 -20.55 -8.78
CA ARG A 81 -14.21 -21.62 -8.64
C ARG A 81 -12.79 -21.06 -8.46
N HIS A 82 -12.40 -20.02 -9.19
CA HIS A 82 -11.08 -19.40 -9.07
C HIS A 82 -10.89 -18.70 -7.72
N ILE A 83 -11.92 -17.97 -7.25
CA ILE A 83 -11.90 -17.31 -5.94
C ILE A 83 -11.74 -18.35 -4.81
N ARG A 84 -12.46 -19.49 -4.89
CA ARG A 84 -12.31 -20.57 -3.89
C ARG A 84 -10.91 -21.17 -3.85
N TRP A 85 -10.30 -21.43 -5.01
CA TRP A 85 -8.92 -21.92 -5.06
C TRP A 85 -7.93 -20.90 -4.50
N MET A 86 -8.07 -19.62 -4.86
CA MET A 86 -7.22 -18.55 -4.34
C MET A 86 -7.32 -18.42 -2.81
N ASN A 87 -8.53 -18.45 -2.26
CA ASN A 87 -8.75 -18.43 -0.82
C ASN A 87 -8.17 -19.66 -0.12
N ARG A 88 -8.27 -20.86 -0.73
CA ARG A 88 -7.63 -22.06 -0.19
C ARG A 88 -6.11 -21.92 -0.19
N THR A 89 -5.51 -21.42 -1.26
CA THR A 89 -4.07 -21.18 -1.34
C THR A 89 -3.61 -20.22 -0.24
N PHE A 90 -4.24 -19.06 -0.08
CA PHE A 90 -3.89 -18.12 0.99
C PHE A 90 -4.10 -18.71 2.38
N GLY A 91 -5.22 -19.41 2.60
CA GLY A 91 -5.48 -20.10 3.88
C GLY A 91 -4.41 -21.14 4.20
N SER A 92 -4.01 -21.96 3.22
CA SER A 92 -2.93 -22.94 3.37
C SER A 92 -1.59 -22.26 3.66
N LEU A 93 -1.25 -21.17 2.96
CA LEU A 93 -0.03 -20.39 3.22
C LEU A 93 -0.01 -19.83 4.64
N PHE A 94 -1.13 -19.29 5.13
CA PHE A 94 -1.21 -18.77 6.50
C PHE A 94 -1.08 -19.87 7.56
N ILE A 95 -1.71 -21.02 7.35
CA ILE A 95 -1.55 -22.19 8.24
C ILE A 95 -0.08 -22.61 8.25
N LEU A 96 0.55 -22.71 7.08
CA LEU A 96 1.96 -23.10 6.95
C LEU A 96 2.88 -22.10 7.66
N ALA A 97 2.67 -20.79 7.45
CA ALA A 97 3.41 -19.74 8.12
C ALA A 97 3.20 -19.76 9.65
N GLY A 98 1.98 -20.04 10.11
CA GLY A 98 1.66 -20.18 11.54
C GLY A 98 2.33 -21.39 12.18
N VAL A 99 2.31 -22.55 11.51
CA VAL A 99 3.01 -23.76 11.95
C VAL A 99 4.52 -23.53 11.97
N PHE A 100 5.07 -22.90 10.93
CA PHE A 100 6.48 -22.54 10.86
C PHE A 100 6.85 -21.62 12.03
N LEU A 101 6.12 -20.54 12.24
CA LEU A 101 6.37 -19.60 13.34
C LEU A 101 6.23 -20.28 14.72
N ALA A 102 5.25 -21.15 14.91
CA ALA A 102 5.08 -21.93 16.14
C ALA A 102 6.24 -22.91 16.36
N SER A 103 6.81 -23.46 15.29
CA SER A 103 7.99 -24.33 15.34
C SER A 103 9.26 -23.54 15.72
N PHE A 104 9.41 -22.31 15.22
CA PHE A 104 10.50 -21.41 15.61
C PHE A 104 10.37 -20.88 17.04
N ARG A 105 9.14 -20.64 17.53
CA ARG A 105 8.89 -20.23 18.92
C ARG A 105 9.13 -21.33 19.96
N ARG A 106 9.52 -22.54 19.55
CA ARG A 106 9.79 -23.66 20.46
C ARG A 106 11.26 -23.77 20.91
N HIS A 107 12.12 -22.82 20.51
CA HIS A 107 13.50 -22.67 21.01
C HIS A 107 13.71 -21.27 21.63
N SER A 108 13.12 -21.02 22.79
CA SER A 108 13.53 -20.00 23.77
C SER A 108 13.07 -20.43 25.14
#